data_AF-A0A386HUI7-F1
#
_entry.id   AF-A0A386HUI7-F1
#
_cell.length_a   1.000
_cell.length_b   1.000
_cell.length_c   1.000
_cell.angle_alpha   90.00
_cell.angle_beta   90.00
_cell.angle_gamma   90.00
#
_symmetry.space_group_name_H-M   'P 1'
#
loop_
_entity.id
_entity.type
_entity.pdbx_description
1 polymer ?
#
loop_
_entity_poly.entity_id
_entity_poly.type
_entity_poly.pdbx_seq_one_letter_code
_entity_poly.pdbx_strand_id
1 'polypeptide(L)'
;MPAGRNLKKALSKEDIARIYHYDTAAEDIKRARDYWIFCYFGNGMNPKDVAYLTFKDTQEEFIVFTRAKTERSTRSNPKLISVYITKEMQLIMDRLGNKYSGDPNEFIFPIIGKGLNPLERFEQIKVFLRFINDRMKIIASHLGITRKVTTIVTRHSFSTHLKHEGASTEFIQEALGHTDKKTTENYLDSFENGVKKAFAAKLSII
;
A
#
# COMPACT_ATOMS: atom_id res chain seq x y z
N MET A 1 -4.53 -1.94 -32.70
CA MET A 1 -3.29 -2.18 -31.94
C MET A 1 -3.67 -2.39 -30.47
N PRO A 2 -3.42 -3.56 -29.83
CA PRO A 2 -3.82 -3.72 -28.43
C PRO A 2 -2.81 -3.02 -27.52
N ALA A 3 -3.30 -2.10 -26.70
CA ALA A 3 -2.53 -1.37 -25.70
C ALA A 3 -1.96 -2.33 -24.63
N GLY A 4 -0.71 -2.09 -24.21
CA GLY A 4 0.02 -2.94 -23.28
C GLY A 4 -0.70 -3.14 -21.93
N ARG A 5 -1.07 -4.39 -21.64
CA ARG A 5 -1.69 -4.88 -20.39
C ARG A 5 -0.88 -4.49 -19.14
N ASN A 6 -1.54 -3.91 -18.14
CA ASN A 6 -0.98 -3.54 -16.83
C ASN A 6 -0.50 -4.73 -15.96
N LEU A 7 -0.72 -5.99 -16.40
CA LEU A 7 -0.18 -7.20 -15.74
C LEU A 7 1.34 -7.16 -15.52
N LYS A 8 2.07 -6.42 -16.35
CA LYS A 8 3.54 -6.35 -16.27
C LYS A 8 4.06 -5.64 -15.01
N LYS A 9 3.20 -5.03 -14.18
CA LYS A 9 3.62 -4.16 -13.06
C LYS A 9 3.44 -4.76 -11.66
N ALA A 10 2.59 -5.77 -11.46
CA ALA A 10 2.43 -6.43 -10.16
C ALA A 10 3.57 -7.42 -9.90
N LEU A 11 3.98 -7.56 -8.65
CA LEU A 11 4.84 -8.66 -8.19
C LEU A 11 3.98 -9.88 -7.87
N SER A 12 4.54 -11.07 -8.01
CA SER A 12 3.85 -12.28 -7.59
C SER A 12 3.84 -12.40 -6.06
N LYS A 13 2.94 -13.23 -5.51
CA LYS A 13 2.89 -13.47 -4.06
C LYS A 13 4.19 -14.03 -3.51
N GLU A 14 4.89 -14.85 -4.31
CA GLU A 14 6.18 -15.43 -3.97
C GLU A 14 7.24 -14.32 -3.83
N ASP A 15 7.30 -13.38 -4.77
CA ASP A 15 8.20 -12.23 -4.68
C ASP A 15 7.87 -11.33 -3.48
N ILE A 16 6.58 -11.10 -3.18
CA ILE A 16 6.16 -10.38 -1.96
C ILE A 16 6.64 -11.11 -0.71
N ALA A 17 6.47 -12.43 -0.63
CA ALA A 17 6.91 -13.23 0.51
C ALA A 17 8.44 -13.19 0.68
N ARG A 18 9.19 -13.26 -0.43
CA ARG A 18 10.65 -13.14 -0.42
C ARG A 18 11.11 -11.77 0.06
N ILE A 19 10.44 -10.69 -0.36
CA ILE A 19 10.70 -9.34 0.14
C ILE A 19 10.36 -9.24 1.63
N TYR A 20 9.23 -9.78 2.04
CA TYR A 20 8.77 -9.76 3.44
C TYR A 20 9.77 -10.45 4.38
N HIS A 21 10.28 -11.63 3.98
CA HIS A 21 11.27 -12.39 4.75
C HIS A 21 12.72 -11.96 4.52
N TYR A 22 12.98 -10.98 3.64
CA TYR A 22 14.35 -10.53 3.36
C TYR A 22 14.95 -9.86 4.60
N ASP A 23 15.94 -10.49 5.23
CA ASP A 23 16.62 -9.93 6.39
C ASP A 23 18.01 -9.40 6.04
N THR A 24 18.46 -8.38 6.77
CA THR A 24 19.76 -7.75 6.57
C THR A 24 20.20 -7.01 7.82
N ALA A 25 21.51 -6.95 8.06
CA ALA A 25 22.10 -6.14 9.12
C ALA A 25 22.02 -4.62 8.85
N ALA A 26 21.77 -4.22 7.59
CA ALA A 26 21.63 -2.82 7.23
C ALA A 26 20.25 -2.28 7.65
N GLU A 27 20.22 -1.55 8.77
CA GLU A 27 18.98 -1.07 9.37
C GLU A 27 18.18 -0.14 8.44
N ASP A 28 18.86 0.66 7.60
CA ASP A 28 18.18 1.54 6.66
C ASP A 28 17.45 0.76 5.53
N ILE A 29 18.02 -0.35 5.07
CA ILE A 29 17.38 -1.26 4.12
C ILE A 29 16.18 -1.96 4.78
N LYS A 30 16.33 -2.42 6.03
CA LYS A 30 15.25 -3.05 6.79
C LYS A 30 14.08 -2.10 7.03
N ARG A 31 14.36 -0.85 7.40
CA ARG A 31 13.36 0.22 7.55
C ARG A 31 12.63 0.49 6.23
N ALA A 32 13.34 0.57 5.11
CA ALA A 32 12.71 0.78 3.81
C ALA A 32 11.80 -0.39 3.40
N ARG A 33 12.21 -1.63 3.66
CA ARG A 33 11.40 -2.84 3.47
C ARG A 33 10.12 -2.76 4.31
N ASP A 34 10.24 -2.44 5.60
CA ASP A 34 9.12 -2.36 6.52
C ASP A 34 8.09 -1.29 6.08
N TYR A 35 8.52 -0.10 5.65
CA TYR A 35 7.60 0.88 5.06
C TYR A 35 6.95 0.39 3.76
N TRP A 36 7.70 -0.31 2.92
CA TRP A 36 7.18 -0.85 1.67
C TRP A 36 6.11 -1.94 1.94
N ILE A 37 6.37 -2.83 2.90
CA ILE A 37 5.43 -3.86 3.36
C ILE A 37 4.20 -3.23 4.02
N PHE A 38 4.39 -2.19 4.83
CA PHE A 38 3.28 -1.43 5.41
C PHE A 38 2.38 -0.83 4.32
N CYS A 39 2.97 -0.29 3.25
CA CYS A 39 2.18 0.18 2.11
C CYS A 39 1.40 -0.97 1.45
N TYR A 40 2.01 -2.14 1.26
CA TYR A 40 1.34 -3.30 0.64
C TYR A 40 0.14 -3.78 1.46
N PHE A 41 0.33 -4.06 2.76
CA PHE A 41 -0.77 -4.48 3.65
C PHE A 41 -1.78 -3.37 3.89
N GLY A 42 -1.35 -2.10 3.83
CA GLY A 42 -2.21 -0.93 3.97
C GLY A 42 -3.08 -0.63 2.73
N ASN A 43 -3.62 -1.64 2.07
CA ASN A 43 -4.35 -1.52 0.80
C ASN A 43 -3.55 -0.83 -0.33
N GLY A 44 -2.24 -1.05 -0.38
CA GLY A 44 -1.36 -0.34 -1.32
C GLY A 44 -1.19 1.15 -0.99
N MET A 45 -1.30 1.56 0.27
CA MET A 45 -1.24 2.96 0.73
C MET A 45 -0.13 3.75 0.04
N ASN A 46 -0.40 5.01 -0.32
CA ASN A 46 0.67 5.84 -0.88
C ASN A 46 1.62 6.26 0.26
N PRO A 47 2.96 6.28 0.06
CA PRO A 47 3.89 6.75 1.09
C PRO A 47 3.63 8.18 1.57
N LYS A 48 3.05 9.05 0.74
CA LYS A 48 2.57 10.36 1.18
C LYS A 48 1.45 10.22 2.22
N ASP A 49 0.48 9.34 1.96
CA ASP A 49 -0.62 9.10 2.90
C ASP A 49 -0.07 8.51 4.21
N VAL A 50 0.88 7.55 4.14
CA VAL A 50 1.60 7.00 5.31
C VAL A 50 2.26 8.10 6.13
N ALA A 51 2.92 9.06 5.47
CA ALA A 51 3.61 10.16 6.13
C ALA A 51 2.67 11.15 6.84
N TYR A 52 1.39 11.18 6.47
CA TYR A 52 0.37 12.03 7.09
C TYR A 52 -0.51 11.29 8.11
N LEU A 53 -0.36 9.98 8.28
CA LEU A 53 -1.11 9.24 9.28
C LEU A 53 -0.81 9.77 10.68
N THR A 54 -1.87 10.00 11.44
CA THR A 54 -1.85 10.45 12.83
C THR A 54 -2.58 9.47 13.72
N PHE A 55 -2.35 9.51 15.04
CA PHE A 55 -2.99 8.58 15.98
C PHE A 55 -4.53 8.72 16.05
N LYS A 56 -5.11 9.84 15.62
CA LYS A 56 -6.57 9.96 15.46
C LYS A 56 -7.13 9.10 14.33
N ASP A 57 -6.28 8.73 13.36
CA ASP A 57 -6.68 7.94 12.21
C ASP A 57 -6.75 6.44 12.58
N THR A 58 -6.17 6.03 13.71
CA THR A 58 -6.34 4.68 14.25
C THR A 58 -7.63 4.58 15.08
N GLN A 59 -8.55 3.74 14.63
CA GLN A 59 -9.85 3.46 15.26
C GLN A 59 -9.97 1.96 15.48
N GLU A 60 -9.87 1.53 16.74
CA GLU A 60 -9.90 0.10 17.11
C GLU A 60 -8.87 -0.72 16.32
N GLU A 61 -9.32 -1.61 15.43
CA GLU A 61 -8.49 -2.46 14.58
C GLU A 61 -8.22 -1.86 13.18
N PHE A 62 -8.60 -0.61 12.92
CA PHE A 62 -8.53 0.00 11.60
C PHE A 62 -7.74 1.31 11.58
N ILE A 63 -7.10 1.60 10.44
CA ILE A 63 -6.66 2.95 10.06
C ILE A 63 -7.69 3.52 9.08
N VAL A 64 -8.31 4.63 9.44
CA VAL A 64 -9.34 5.31 8.65
C VAL A 64 -8.84 6.69 8.26
N PHE A 65 -8.65 6.92 6.95
CA PHE A 65 -8.06 8.17 6.46
C PHE A 65 -8.66 8.59 5.11
N THR A 66 -8.39 9.84 4.71
CA THR A 66 -8.68 10.34 3.36
C THR A 66 -7.39 10.48 2.56
N ARG A 67 -7.41 10.17 1.26
CA ARG A 67 -6.21 10.27 0.44
C ARG A 67 -5.80 11.72 0.22
N ALA A 68 -4.53 12.02 0.47
CA ALA A 68 -3.95 13.35 0.30
C ALA A 68 -3.92 13.83 -1.16
N LYS A 69 -4.09 12.93 -2.14
CA LYS A 69 -4.19 13.28 -3.57
C LYS A 69 -5.57 13.84 -3.92
N THR A 70 -6.63 13.31 -3.33
CA THR A 70 -8.02 13.60 -3.72
C THR A 70 -8.78 14.45 -2.70
N GLU A 71 -8.19 14.69 -1.53
CA GLU A 71 -8.74 15.52 -0.45
C GLU A 71 -9.34 16.85 -0.94
N ARG A 72 -8.63 17.56 -1.84
CA ARG A 72 -9.11 18.84 -2.40
C ARG A 72 -10.31 18.67 -3.34
N SER A 73 -10.34 17.59 -4.13
CA SER A 73 -11.39 17.32 -5.13
C SER A 73 -12.63 16.65 -4.56
N THR A 74 -12.56 16.05 -3.36
CA THR A 74 -13.67 15.35 -2.72
C THR A 74 -14.10 16.03 -1.42
N ARG A 75 -13.83 17.33 -1.25
CA ARG A 75 -14.10 18.07 -0.01
C ARG A 75 -15.58 18.08 0.40
N SER A 76 -16.48 17.98 -0.58
CA SER A 76 -17.93 17.87 -0.38
C SER A 76 -18.41 16.46 -0.01
N ASN A 77 -17.63 15.42 -0.30
CA ASN A 77 -17.92 14.03 0.04
C ASN A 77 -16.62 13.21 0.18
N PRO A 78 -15.90 13.34 1.31
CA PRO A 78 -14.62 12.68 1.49
C PRO A 78 -14.82 11.17 1.53
N LYS A 79 -14.23 10.45 0.56
CA LYS A 79 -14.17 8.98 0.62
C LYS A 79 -13.14 8.56 1.64
N LEU A 80 -13.62 8.01 2.75
CA LEU A 80 -12.80 7.35 3.74
C LEU A 80 -12.29 6.03 3.18
N ILE A 81 -11.00 5.78 3.37
CA ILE A 81 -10.39 4.47 3.19
C ILE A 81 -10.24 3.87 4.58
N SER A 82 -10.79 2.67 4.75
CA SER A 82 -10.59 1.87 5.95
C SER A 82 -9.60 0.74 5.64
N VAL A 83 -8.59 0.60 6.49
CA VAL A 83 -7.52 -0.39 6.37
C VAL A 83 -7.46 -1.19 7.66
N TYR A 84 -7.66 -2.50 7.58
CA TYR A 84 -7.48 -3.38 8.73
C TYR A 84 -6.01 -3.43 9.16
N ILE A 85 -5.74 -3.17 10.43
CA ILE A 85 -4.39 -3.22 11.02
C ILE A 85 -4.04 -4.68 11.25
N THR A 86 -3.35 -5.27 10.27
CA THR A 86 -2.79 -6.62 10.44
C THR A 86 -1.73 -6.62 11.55
N LYS A 87 -1.48 -7.79 12.14
CA LYS A 87 -0.40 -7.99 13.12
C LYS A 87 0.94 -7.43 12.64
N GLU A 88 1.28 -7.63 11.37
CA GLU A 88 2.53 -7.13 10.82
C GLU A 88 2.59 -5.61 10.70
N MET A 89 1.47 -4.97 10.35
CA MET A 89 1.38 -3.52 10.37
C MET A 89 1.58 -2.97 11.78
N GLN A 90 0.98 -3.60 12.78
CA GLN A 90 1.19 -3.20 14.18
C GLN A 90 2.66 -3.33 14.60
N LEU A 91 3.32 -4.44 14.26
CA LEU A 91 4.76 -4.62 14.55
C LEU A 91 5.64 -3.55 13.87
N ILE A 92 5.29 -3.14 12.65
CA ILE A 92 5.98 -2.06 11.95
C ILE A 92 5.73 -0.71 12.63
N MET A 93 4.48 -0.43 13.04
CA MET A 93 4.13 0.77 13.79
C MET A 93 4.87 0.84 15.12
N ASP A 94 4.97 -0.26 15.85
CA ASP A 94 5.65 -0.30 17.15
C ASP A 94 7.16 -0.06 17.03
N ARG A 95 7.77 -0.56 15.95
CA ARG A 95 9.21 -0.47 15.66
C ARG A 95 9.61 0.88 15.08
N LEU A 96 8.86 1.39 14.10
CA LEU A 96 9.23 2.57 13.32
C LEU A 96 8.44 3.82 13.66
N GLY A 97 7.31 3.67 14.37
CA GLY A 97 6.44 4.76 14.73
C GLY A 97 6.92 5.55 15.95
N ASN A 98 6.36 6.75 16.09
CA ASN A 98 6.46 7.54 17.31
C ASN A 98 5.76 6.79 18.46
N LYS A 99 6.17 7.07 19.70
CA LYS A 99 5.42 6.63 20.88
C LYS A 99 4.29 7.61 21.12
N TYR A 100 3.07 7.10 21.27
CA TYR A 100 1.90 7.94 21.47
C TYR A 100 2.05 8.77 22.75
N SER A 101 2.10 10.10 22.60
CA SER A 101 2.24 11.04 23.71
C SER A 101 0.92 11.45 24.36
N GLY A 102 -0.23 10.99 23.83
CA GLY A 102 -1.57 11.45 24.23
C GLY A 102 -2.16 12.51 23.29
N ASP A 103 -1.39 13.06 22.35
CA ASP A 103 -1.90 13.96 21.31
C ASP A 103 -2.38 13.16 20.08
N PRO A 104 -3.70 13.14 19.79
CA PRO A 104 -4.24 12.38 18.66
C PRO A 104 -3.80 12.94 17.30
N ASN A 105 -3.32 14.19 17.22
CA ASN A 105 -2.81 14.77 15.97
C ASN A 105 -1.33 14.48 15.73
N GLU A 106 -0.67 13.76 16.62
CA GLU A 106 0.71 13.33 16.43
C GLU A 106 0.80 12.30 15.30
N PHE A 107 1.81 12.46 14.43
CA PHE A 107 2.05 11.53 13.34
C PHE A 107 2.44 10.15 13.88
N ILE A 108 1.90 9.09 13.29
CA ILE A 108 2.27 7.71 13.61
C ILE A 108 3.75 7.49 13.29
N PHE A 109 4.22 7.97 12.14
CA PHE A 109 5.61 7.78 11.71
C PHE A 109 6.42 9.08 11.77
N PRO A 110 7.70 9.03 12.19
CA PRO A 110 8.60 10.18 12.22
C PRO A 110 9.14 10.53 10.82
N ILE A 111 8.24 10.74 9.85
CA ILE A 111 8.60 11.08 8.47
C ILE A 111 8.54 12.60 8.27
N ILE A 112 7.51 13.23 8.85
CA ILE A 112 7.29 14.67 8.76
C ILE A 112 7.48 15.31 10.13
N GLY A 113 8.29 16.36 10.21
CA GLY A 113 8.49 17.13 11.43
C GLY A 113 7.27 17.95 11.85
N LYS A 114 7.07 18.16 13.16
CA LYS A 114 6.05 19.09 13.68
C LYS A 114 6.39 20.52 13.24
N GLY A 115 5.37 21.33 12.92
CA GLY A 115 5.54 22.75 12.58
C GLY A 115 6.08 23.09 11.18
N LEU A 116 6.40 22.08 10.36
CA LEU A 116 6.93 22.33 9.01
C LEU A 116 5.91 22.97 8.07
N ASN A 117 6.40 23.90 7.24
CA ASN A 117 5.60 24.55 6.21
C ASN A 117 5.31 23.59 5.03
N PRO A 118 4.35 23.91 4.14
CA PRO A 118 3.97 23.01 3.04
C PRO A 118 5.11 22.59 2.11
N LEU A 119 6.08 23.47 1.86
CA LEU A 119 7.23 23.18 0.99
C LEU A 119 8.20 22.21 1.67
N GLU A 120 8.49 22.42 2.95
CA GLU A 120 9.35 21.52 3.74
C GLU A 120 8.75 20.12 3.85
N ARG A 121 7.44 20.02 4.11
CA ARG A 121 6.73 18.72 4.12
C ARG A 121 6.86 18.00 2.78
N PHE A 122 6.68 18.74 1.68
CA PHE A 122 6.80 18.19 0.33
C PHE A 122 8.20 17.63 0.06
N GLU A 123 9.25 18.34 0.48
CA GLU A 123 10.62 17.86 0.31
C GLU A 123 10.91 16.63 1.20
N GLN A 124 10.43 16.61 2.45
CA GLN A 124 10.57 15.41 3.31
C GLN A 124 9.87 14.19 2.72
N ILE A 125 8.67 14.35 2.18
CA ILE A 125 7.94 13.26 1.49
C ILE A 125 8.73 12.77 0.27
N LYS A 126 9.35 13.67 -0.50
CA LYS A 126 10.21 13.30 -1.65
C LYS A 126 11.44 12.52 -1.21
N VAL A 127 12.09 12.95 -0.13
CA VAL A 127 13.23 12.24 0.45
C VAL A 127 12.80 10.85 0.93
N PHE A 128 11.68 10.75 1.62
CA PHE A 128 11.11 9.48 2.07
C PHE A 128 10.78 8.51 0.92
N LEU A 129 10.13 9.02 -0.13
CA LEU A 129 9.85 8.25 -1.34
C LEU A 129 11.13 7.74 -2.01
N ARG A 130 12.15 8.59 -2.12
CA ARG A 130 13.45 8.21 -2.69
C ARG A 130 14.14 7.16 -1.82
N PHE A 131 14.14 7.37 -0.50
CA PHE A 131 14.67 6.43 0.47
C PHE A 131 14.10 5.03 0.27
N ILE A 132 12.77 4.87 0.26
CA ILE A 132 12.15 3.55 0.05
C ILE A 132 12.58 2.98 -1.30
N ASN A 133 12.39 3.73 -2.39
CA ASN A 133 12.60 3.21 -3.74
C ASN A 133 14.06 2.81 -4.01
N ASP A 134 15.04 3.55 -3.46
CA ASP A 134 16.45 3.24 -3.67
C ASP A 134 16.88 1.99 -2.88
N ARG A 135 16.41 1.82 -1.64
CA ARG A 135 16.70 0.61 -0.85
C ARG A 135 15.97 -0.62 -1.39
N MET A 136 14.74 -0.45 -1.89
CA MET A 136 14.02 -1.56 -2.53
C MET A 136 14.69 -2.03 -3.82
N LYS A 137 15.43 -1.18 -4.55
CA LYS A 137 16.28 -1.64 -5.67
C LYS A 137 17.38 -2.58 -5.21
N ILE A 138 17.99 -2.29 -4.05
CA ILE A 138 19.03 -3.15 -3.47
C ILE A 138 18.43 -4.51 -3.10
N ILE A 139 17.29 -4.51 -2.40
CA ILE A 139 16.56 -5.74 -2.03
C ILE A 139 16.19 -6.54 -3.28
N ALA A 140 15.64 -5.89 -4.30
CA ALA A 140 15.29 -6.53 -5.56
C ALA A 140 16.51 -7.19 -6.22
N SER A 141 17.66 -6.49 -6.24
CA SER A 141 18.92 -7.03 -6.76
C SER A 141 19.37 -8.27 -6.00
N HIS A 142 19.35 -8.24 -4.67
CA HIS A 142 19.76 -9.37 -3.83
C HIS A 142 18.84 -10.58 -3.99
N LEU A 143 17.55 -10.34 -4.18
CA LEU A 143 16.55 -11.38 -4.42
C LEU A 143 16.50 -11.81 -5.90
N GLY A 144 17.28 -11.23 -6.80
CA GLY A 144 17.20 -11.53 -8.24
C GLY A 144 15.84 -11.19 -8.85
N ILE A 145 15.09 -10.26 -8.25
CA ILE A 145 13.82 -9.76 -8.78
C ILE A 145 14.15 -8.77 -9.90
N THR A 146 13.95 -9.18 -11.14
CA THR A 146 14.26 -8.37 -12.33
C THR A 146 13.28 -7.22 -12.56
N ARG A 147 12.08 -7.29 -11.96
CA ARG A 147 11.07 -6.25 -12.01
C ARG A 147 11.44 -5.10 -11.07
N LYS A 148 11.01 -3.88 -11.41
CA LYS A 148 11.14 -2.72 -10.52
C LYS A 148 10.26 -2.92 -9.28
N VAL A 149 10.85 -2.77 -8.09
CA VAL A 149 10.14 -2.86 -6.80
C VAL A 149 10.01 -1.46 -6.21
N THR A 150 9.09 -0.66 -6.73
CA THR A 150 8.85 0.72 -6.26
C THR A 150 7.59 0.81 -5.42
N THR A 151 7.35 1.94 -4.77
CA THR A 151 6.18 2.14 -3.90
C THR A 151 4.84 2.15 -4.64
N ILE A 152 4.79 2.34 -5.97
CA ILE A 152 3.56 2.19 -6.75
C ILE A 152 3.22 0.72 -7.01
N VAL A 153 4.22 -0.16 -6.98
CA VAL A 153 4.06 -1.59 -7.21
C VAL A 153 3.31 -2.27 -6.08
N THR A 154 3.37 -1.75 -4.85
CA THR A 154 2.54 -2.23 -3.73
C THR A 154 1.05 -2.15 -4.07
N ARG A 155 0.60 -1.00 -4.59
CA ARG A 155 -0.80 -0.79 -4.99
C ARG A 155 -1.23 -1.69 -6.14
N HIS A 156 -0.38 -1.83 -7.17
CA HIS A 156 -0.64 -2.76 -8.26
C HIS A 156 -0.77 -4.19 -7.75
N SER A 157 0.22 -4.66 -6.98
CA SER A 157 0.27 -6.03 -6.45
C SER A 157 -0.92 -6.30 -5.53
N PHE A 158 -1.25 -5.38 -4.61
CA PHE A 158 -2.42 -5.51 -3.74
C PHE A 158 -3.72 -5.70 -4.53
N SER A 159 -4.00 -4.81 -5.49
CA SER A 159 -5.23 -4.89 -6.29
C SER A 159 -5.31 -6.14 -7.17
N THR A 160 -4.19 -6.57 -7.75
CA THR A 160 -4.11 -7.78 -8.57
C THR A 160 -4.32 -9.02 -7.70
N HIS A 161 -3.67 -9.08 -6.53
CA HIS A 161 -3.83 -10.20 -5.60
C HIS A 161 -5.26 -10.33 -5.09
N LEU A 162 -5.91 -9.23 -4.68
CA LEU A 162 -7.33 -9.28 -4.27
C LEU A 162 -8.23 -9.81 -5.40
N LYS A 163 -8.00 -9.36 -6.64
CA LYS A 163 -8.76 -9.87 -7.78
C LYS A 163 -8.55 -11.38 -7.98
N HIS A 164 -7.31 -11.84 -7.84
CA HIS A 164 -6.96 -13.25 -7.96
C HIS A 164 -7.58 -14.08 -6.82
N GLU A 165 -7.81 -13.49 -5.64
CA GLU A 165 -8.56 -14.13 -4.57
C GLU A 165 -10.09 -14.08 -4.76
N GLY A 166 -10.56 -13.52 -5.87
CA GLY A 166 -11.99 -13.45 -6.19
C GLY A 166 -12.74 -12.29 -5.55
N ALA A 167 -12.04 -11.28 -5.02
CA ALA A 167 -12.67 -10.06 -4.54
C ALA A 167 -13.42 -9.33 -5.68
N SER A 168 -14.58 -8.74 -5.36
CA SER A 168 -15.33 -7.95 -6.33
C SER A 168 -14.58 -6.69 -6.72
N THR A 169 -14.83 -6.20 -7.92
CA THR A 169 -14.27 -4.94 -8.40
C THR A 169 -14.68 -3.77 -7.51
N GLU A 170 -15.90 -3.82 -6.97
CA GLU A 170 -16.46 -2.87 -6.00
C GLU A 170 -15.68 -2.86 -4.68
N PHE A 171 -15.37 -4.04 -4.14
CA PHE A 171 -14.55 -4.14 -2.92
C PHE A 171 -13.15 -3.58 -3.15
N ILE A 172 -12.53 -3.91 -4.29
CA ILE A 172 -11.19 -3.38 -4.63
C ILE A 172 -11.24 -1.85 -4.85
N GLN A 173 -12.32 -1.32 -5.43
CA GLN A 173 -12.55 0.12 -5.58
C GLN A 173 -12.60 0.83 -4.23
N GLU A 174 -13.36 0.27 -3.29
CA GLU A 174 -13.50 0.78 -1.93
C GLU A 174 -12.16 0.76 -1.19
N ALA A 175 -11.47 -0.39 -1.19
CA ALA A 175 -10.17 -0.55 -0.53
C ALA A 175 -9.10 0.43 -1.03
N LEU A 176 -9.16 0.82 -2.32
CA LEU A 176 -8.23 1.79 -2.93
C LEU A 176 -8.69 3.25 -2.81
N GLY A 177 -9.93 3.49 -2.36
CA GLY A 177 -10.58 4.80 -2.31
C GLY A 177 -10.79 5.44 -3.68
N HIS A 178 -11.07 4.65 -4.72
CA HIS A 178 -11.32 5.17 -6.06
C HIS A 178 -12.78 5.64 -6.22
N THR A 179 -12.98 6.79 -6.87
CA THR A 179 -14.30 7.36 -7.18
C THR A 179 -14.83 6.88 -8.52
N ASP A 180 -13.95 6.68 -9.49
CA ASP A 180 -14.28 6.26 -10.85
C ASP A 180 -13.95 4.78 -11.08
N LYS A 181 -14.94 4.02 -11.58
CA LYS A 181 -14.77 2.60 -11.91
C LYS A 181 -13.63 2.38 -12.90
N LYS A 182 -13.47 3.29 -13.87
CA LYS A 182 -12.41 3.25 -14.89
C LYS A 182 -11.01 3.32 -14.29
N THR A 183 -10.87 4.02 -13.15
CA THR A 183 -9.59 4.09 -12.43
C THR A 183 -9.20 2.72 -11.91
N THR A 184 -10.16 1.94 -11.37
CA THR A 184 -9.90 0.58 -10.87
C THR A 184 -9.80 -0.44 -11.99
N GLU A 185 -10.59 -0.33 -13.06
CA GLU A 185 -10.45 -1.17 -14.26
C GLU A 185 -9.02 -1.15 -14.83
N ASN A 186 -8.33 -0.01 -14.78
CA ASN A 186 -6.91 0.07 -15.17
C ASN A 186 -6.00 -0.85 -14.33
N TYR A 187 -6.38 -1.20 -13.11
CA TYR A 187 -5.63 -2.10 -12.22
C TYR A 187 -6.10 -3.55 -12.31
N LEU A 188 -7.20 -3.84 -13.01
CA LEU A 188 -7.90 -5.14 -12.95
C LEU A 188 -7.87 -5.85 -14.32
N ASP A 189 -7.22 -7.01 -14.43
CA ASP A 189 -7.21 -7.87 -15.65
C ASP A 189 -8.30 -8.95 -15.63
N SER A 190 -8.42 -9.80 -16.66
CA SER A 190 -9.27 -11.01 -16.63
C SER A 190 -8.94 -11.98 -15.47
N PHE A 191 -9.95 -12.64 -14.91
CA PHE A 191 -9.74 -13.68 -13.88
C PHE A 191 -8.89 -14.85 -14.42
N GLU A 192 -7.95 -15.34 -13.61
CA GLU A 192 -7.19 -16.55 -13.92
C GLU A 192 -8.08 -17.80 -13.93
N ASN A 193 -7.63 -18.84 -14.65
CA ASN A 193 -8.38 -20.08 -14.79
C ASN A 193 -8.62 -20.80 -13.45
N GLY A 194 -7.74 -20.64 -12.46
CA GLY A 194 -7.92 -21.19 -11.11
C GLY A 194 -9.13 -20.59 -10.40
N VAL A 195 -9.30 -19.27 -10.49
CA VAL A 195 -10.45 -18.54 -9.92
C VAL A 195 -11.74 -18.93 -10.62
N LYS A 196 -11.71 -19.01 -11.95
CA LYS A 196 -12.85 -19.47 -12.75
C LYS A 196 -13.27 -20.89 -12.35
N LYS A 197 -12.31 -21.79 -12.13
CA LYS A 197 -12.57 -23.15 -11.62
C LYS A 197 -13.17 -23.13 -10.21
N ALA A 198 -12.66 -22.30 -9.30
CA ALA A 198 -13.19 -22.20 -7.94
C ALA A 198 -14.65 -21.69 -7.93
N PHE A 199 -14.96 -20.68 -8.74
CA PHE A 199 -16.34 -20.20 -8.88
C PHE A 199 -17.25 -21.21 -9.59
N ALA A 200 -16.78 -21.89 -10.64
CA ALA A 200 -17.54 -22.96 -11.28
C ALA A 200 -17.81 -24.12 -10.31
N ALA A 201 -16.82 -24.51 -9.50
CA ALA A 201 -16.96 -25.55 -8.48
C ALA A 201 -18.00 -25.19 -7.42
N LYS A 202 -18.09 -23.92 -6.99
CA LYS A 202 -19.15 -23.45 -6.08
C LYS A 202 -20.56 -23.58 -6.66
N LEU A 203 -20.70 -23.52 -7.98
CA LEU A 203 -21.98 -23.72 -8.69
C LEU A 203 -22.24 -25.19 -9.05
N SER A 204 -21.23 -26.06 -8.89
CA SER A 204 -21.31 -27.48 -9.21
C SER A 204 -21.86 -28.33 -8.06
N ILE A 205 -22.21 -27.69 -6.93
CA ILE A 205 -22.94 -28.33 -5.83
C ILE A 205 -24.43 -28.08 -6.08
N ILE A 206 -24.98 -28.84 -7.01
CA ILE A 206 -26.42 -29.14 -7.14
C ILE A 206 -26.54 -30.65 -7.20
#